data_AF-A0A8T6P418-F1
#
_entry.id   AF-A0A8T6P418-F1
#
_cell.length_a   1.000
_cell.length_b   1.000
_cell.length_c   1.000
_cell.angle_alpha   90.00
_cell.angle_beta   90.00
_cell.angle_gamma   90.00
#
_symmetry.space_group_name_H-M   'P 1'
#
loop_
_entity.id
_entity.type
_entity.pdbx_description
1 polymer ?
#
loop_
_entity_poly.entity_id
_entity_poly.type
_entity_poly.pdbx_seq_one_letter_code
_entity_poly.pdbx_strand_id
1 'polypeptide(L)'
;MSYVVKAEQQLPIVSSTLYEDFNAREELPKVLEELRDAFAGMKEPFFYISDTTEARWKFADMVQAMASAAVGGGSVLKNRNLQQIIVVTGSSLVEMGVSALSQPQYGLLDARTCATYEDAIEWVRKQCS
;
A
#
# COMPACT_ATOMS: atom_id res chain seq x y z
N MET A 1 8.84 13.82 9.95
CA MET A 1 8.77 13.16 8.63
C MET A 1 7.44 12.46 8.60
N SER A 2 6.60 12.74 7.62
CA SER A 2 5.19 12.31 7.55
C SER A 2 5.02 10.95 6.87
N TYR A 3 5.97 10.52 6.04
CA TYR A 3 6.01 9.19 5.45
C TYR A 3 7.43 8.77 5.02
N VAL A 4 7.61 7.48 4.71
CA VAL A 4 8.77 6.91 4.02
C VAL A 4 8.31 5.93 2.96
N VAL A 5 9.01 5.87 1.83
CA VAL A 5 8.96 4.76 0.87
C VAL A 5 10.35 4.13 0.76
N LYS A 6 10.43 2.80 0.78
CA LYS A 6 11.70 2.08 0.62
C LYS A 6 11.50 0.72 -0.07
N ALA A 7 12.52 0.29 -0.82
CA ALA A 7 12.65 -1.10 -1.23
C ALA A 7 13.48 -1.87 -0.19
N GLU A 8 12.99 -3.02 0.26
CA GLU A 8 13.71 -3.87 1.20
C GLU A 8 14.84 -4.63 0.48
N GLN A 9 16.00 -4.74 1.12
CA GLN A 9 17.20 -5.33 0.47
C GLN A 9 17.17 -6.86 0.37
N GLN A 10 16.45 -7.53 1.28
CA GLN A 10 16.53 -8.99 1.45
C GLN A 10 15.27 -9.72 0.96
N LEU A 11 14.18 -8.99 0.73
CA LEU A 11 12.89 -9.54 0.32
C LEU A 11 12.36 -8.72 -0.86
N PRO A 12 11.58 -9.32 -1.77
CA PRO A 12 10.98 -8.60 -2.89
C PRO A 12 9.80 -7.76 -2.40
N ILE A 13 10.10 -6.76 -1.56
CA ILE A 13 9.14 -5.91 -0.88
C ILE A 13 9.51 -4.47 -1.17
N VAL A 14 8.50 -3.70 -1.57
CA VAL A 14 8.51 -2.25 -1.41
C VAL A 14 7.59 -1.94 -0.23
N SER A 15 8.01 -1.07 0.67
CA SER A 15 7.20 -0.67 1.82
C SER A 15 7.03 0.83 1.89
N SER A 16 5.90 1.25 2.44
CA SER A 16 5.69 2.63 2.87
C SER A 16 5.20 2.65 4.31
N THR A 17 5.68 3.61 5.09
CA THR A 17 5.16 3.89 6.44
C THR A 17 4.59 5.29 6.45
N LEU A 18 3.34 5.43 6.90
CA LEU A 18 2.65 6.71 7.04
C LEU A 18 2.51 7.04 8.53
N TYR A 19 3.00 8.21 8.93
CA TYR A 19 3.07 8.64 10.33
C TYR A 19 1.91 9.56 10.72
N GLU A 20 1.85 9.95 12.00
CA GLU A 20 0.76 10.74 12.59
C GLU A 20 0.43 12.03 11.81
N ASP A 21 1.46 12.73 11.32
CA ASP A 21 1.33 14.00 10.61
C ASP A 21 1.00 13.85 9.11
N PHE A 22 0.78 12.62 8.63
CA PHE A 22 0.52 12.37 7.21
C PHE A 22 -0.77 13.03 6.73
N ASN A 23 -0.65 13.86 5.69
CA ASN A 23 -1.78 14.51 5.02
C ASN A 23 -2.04 13.83 3.67
N ALA A 24 -3.03 12.95 3.61
CA ALA A 24 -3.36 12.19 2.41
C ALA A 24 -3.66 13.08 1.19
N ARG A 25 -4.19 14.30 1.39
CA ARG A 25 -4.50 15.19 0.27
C ARG A 25 -3.25 15.73 -0.42
N GLU A 26 -2.26 16.10 0.38
CA GLU A 26 -1.05 16.80 -0.10
C GLU A 26 0.10 15.84 -0.40
N GLU A 27 0.14 14.71 0.31
CA GLU A 27 1.31 13.83 0.35
C GLU A 27 1.09 12.52 -0.39
N LEU A 28 -0.15 12.03 -0.49
CA LEU A 28 -0.42 10.80 -1.24
C LEU A 28 0.06 10.87 -2.70
N PRO A 29 -0.08 11.99 -3.45
CA PRO A 29 0.47 12.07 -4.80
C PRO A 29 2.00 11.87 -4.84
N LYS A 30 2.71 12.35 -3.81
CA LYS A 30 4.17 12.19 -3.70
C LYS A 30 4.55 10.76 -3.34
N VAL A 31 3.82 10.14 -2.40
CA VAL A 31 3.97 8.72 -2.07
C VAL A 31 3.79 7.85 -3.31
N LEU A 32 2.76 8.11 -4.11
CA LEU A 32 2.49 7.34 -5.34
C LEU A 32 3.58 7.53 -6.41
N GLU A 33 4.18 8.72 -6.48
CA GLU A 33 5.33 8.99 -7.35
C GLU A 33 6.59 8.22 -6.88
N GLU A 34 6.91 8.26 -5.60
CA GLU A 34 8.04 7.50 -5.04
C GLU A 34 7.84 5.98 -5.16
N LEU A 35 6.61 5.50 -4.95
CA LEU A 35 6.25 4.11 -5.19
C LEU A 35 6.42 3.74 -6.66
N ARG A 36 6.06 4.62 -7.60
CA ARG A 36 6.20 4.36 -9.04
C ARG A 36 7.67 4.16 -9.40
N ASP A 37 8.54 4.99 -8.87
CA ASP A 37 9.97 4.90 -9.11
C ASP A 37 10.56 3.64 -8.47
N ALA A 38 10.15 3.30 -7.24
CA ALA A 38 10.55 2.06 -6.58
C ALA A 38 10.07 0.83 -7.37
N PHE A 39 8.81 0.81 -7.82
CA PHE A 39 8.20 -0.29 -8.55
C PHE A 39 8.82 -0.47 -9.94
N ALA A 40 9.24 0.62 -10.59
CA ALA A 40 9.94 0.55 -11.88
C ALA A 40 11.29 -0.17 -11.78
N GLY A 41 11.92 -0.16 -10.60
CA GLY A 41 13.14 -0.92 -10.32
C GLY A 41 12.90 -2.43 -10.13
N MET A 42 11.67 -2.85 -9.87
CA MET A 42 11.34 -4.24 -9.56
C MET A 42 11.13 -5.08 -10.82
N LYS A 43 12.18 -5.82 -11.22
CA LYS A 43 12.15 -6.70 -12.41
C LYS A 43 11.43 -8.02 -12.18
N GLU A 44 11.40 -8.48 -10.94
CA GLU A 44 10.77 -9.73 -10.50
C GLU A 44 9.46 -9.46 -9.76
N PRO A 45 8.58 -10.46 -9.62
CA PRO A 45 7.38 -10.36 -8.79
C PRO A 45 7.71 -9.86 -7.38
N PHE A 46 6.90 -8.92 -6.88
CA PHE A 46 7.13 -8.29 -5.58
C PHE A 46 5.82 -7.99 -4.83
N PHE A 47 5.95 -7.68 -3.55
CA PHE A 47 4.85 -7.31 -2.66
C PHE A 47 4.97 -5.84 -2.24
N TYR A 48 3.84 -5.21 -1.98
CA TYR A 48 3.80 -3.87 -1.41
C TYR A 48 3.23 -3.91 0.00
N ILE A 49 3.96 -3.40 1.00
CA ILE A 49 3.48 -3.26 2.37
C ILE A 49 3.25 -1.79 2.69
N SER A 50 2.01 -1.41 3.03
CA SER A 50 1.67 -0.08 3.52
C SER A 50 1.40 -0.12 5.01
N ASP A 51 2.34 0.36 5.83
CA ASP A 51 2.12 0.56 7.25
C ASP A 51 1.42 1.89 7.51
N THR A 52 0.25 1.80 8.11
CA THR A 52 -0.65 2.92 8.38
C THR A 52 -1.00 3.05 9.85
N THR A 53 -0.33 2.28 10.72
CA THR A 53 -0.68 2.15 12.14
C THR A 53 -0.57 3.46 12.92
N GLU A 54 0.39 4.32 12.55
CA GLU A 54 0.59 5.63 13.17
C GLU A 54 -0.24 6.75 12.51
N ALA A 55 -0.71 6.56 11.28
CA ALA A 55 -1.44 7.58 10.53
C ALA A 55 -2.88 7.76 11.03
N ARG A 56 -3.31 9.02 11.12
CA ARG A 56 -4.67 9.40 11.52
C ARG A 56 -5.59 9.54 10.33
N TRP A 57 -6.21 8.43 9.93
CA TRP A 57 -7.16 8.41 8.81
C TRP A 57 -8.50 9.02 9.15
N LYS A 58 -8.94 9.99 8.34
CA LYS A 58 -10.35 10.39 8.27
C LYS A 58 -11.03 9.68 7.11
N PHE A 59 -12.35 9.65 7.14
CA PHE A 59 -13.15 9.06 6.06
C PHE A 59 -12.82 9.67 4.68
N ALA A 60 -12.66 11.00 4.61
CA ALA A 60 -12.29 11.70 3.39
C ALA A 60 -10.92 11.26 2.83
N ASP A 61 -9.94 11.05 3.71
CA ASP A 61 -8.60 10.58 3.34
C ASP A 61 -8.65 9.17 2.73
N MET A 62 -9.45 8.29 3.34
CA MET A 62 -9.67 6.93 2.85
C MET A 62 -10.34 6.95 1.46
N VAL A 63 -11.39 7.76 1.27
CA VAL A 63 -12.06 7.90 -0.04
C VAL A 63 -11.07 8.40 -1.09
N GLN A 64 -10.22 9.36 -0.74
CA GLN A 64 -9.18 9.87 -1.65
C GLN A 64 -8.13 8.79 -1.98
N ALA A 65 -7.72 8.00 -0.99
CA ALA A 65 -6.78 6.89 -1.20
C ALA A 65 -7.34 5.83 -2.16
N MET A 66 -8.59 5.41 -1.96
CA MET A 66 -9.25 4.47 -2.87
C MET A 66 -9.44 5.04 -4.26
N ALA A 67 -9.82 6.32 -4.39
CA ALA A 67 -9.93 6.97 -5.69
C ALA A 67 -8.58 6.96 -6.41
N SER A 68 -7.49 7.27 -5.71
CA SER A 68 -6.14 7.26 -6.27
C SER A 68 -5.68 5.86 -6.67
N ALA A 69 -6.08 4.83 -5.91
CA ALA A 69 -5.82 3.43 -6.23
C ALA A 69 -6.60 2.95 -7.48
N ALA A 70 -7.85 3.40 -7.62
CA ALA A 70 -8.78 2.95 -8.65
C ALA A 70 -8.55 3.55 -10.04
N VAL A 71 -8.03 4.78 -10.13
CA VAL A 71 -7.96 5.53 -11.40
C VAL A 71 -6.97 4.88 -12.40
N GLY A 72 -7.55 4.09 -13.33
CA GLY A 72 -7.03 3.83 -14.67
C GLY A 72 -5.78 2.95 -14.80
N GLY A 73 -5.45 2.54 -16.04
CA GLY A 73 -4.29 1.70 -16.38
C GLY A 73 -2.89 2.30 -16.11
N GLY A 74 -2.83 3.39 -15.34
CA GLY A 74 -1.59 4.04 -14.89
C GLY A 74 -1.44 4.11 -13.37
N SER A 75 -2.36 3.51 -12.59
CA SER A 75 -2.16 3.36 -11.15
C SER A 75 -0.92 2.52 -10.90
N VAL A 76 0.02 3.04 -10.11
CA VAL A 76 1.23 2.32 -9.69
C VAL A 76 0.89 0.97 -9.05
N LEU A 77 -0.27 0.87 -8.41
CA LEU A 77 -0.79 -0.33 -7.76
C LEU A 77 -1.30 -1.39 -8.75
N LYS A 78 -1.31 -1.12 -10.06
CA LYS A 78 -1.62 -2.10 -11.12
C LYS A 78 -0.38 -2.58 -11.86
N ASN A 79 0.81 -2.40 -11.27
CA ASN A 79 2.04 -2.92 -11.83
C ASN A 79 1.92 -4.45 -12.03
N ARG A 80 2.26 -4.94 -13.23
CA ARG A 80 2.16 -6.37 -13.57
C ARG A 80 2.99 -7.31 -12.67
N ASN A 81 4.05 -6.78 -12.05
CA ASN A 81 4.92 -7.53 -11.15
C ASN A 81 4.44 -7.44 -9.69
N LEU A 82 3.54 -6.51 -9.36
CA LEU A 82 2.97 -6.43 -8.02
C LEU A 82 2.02 -7.62 -7.81
N GLN A 83 2.37 -8.49 -6.86
CA GLN A 83 1.60 -9.68 -6.53
C GLN A 83 0.42 -9.35 -5.61
N GLN A 84 0.67 -8.60 -4.53
CA GLN A 84 -0.35 -8.26 -3.55
C GLN A 84 0.02 -7.00 -2.76
N ILE A 85 -1.00 -6.27 -2.31
CA ILE A 85 -0.92 -5.14 -1.39
C ILE A 85 -1.25 -5.62 0.02
N ILE A 86 -0.39 -5.33 0.99
CA ILE A 86 -0.57 -5.70 2.39
C ILE A 86 -0.62 -4.42 3.21
N VAL A 87 -1.74 -4.13 3.84
CA VAL A 87 -1.91 -2.93 4.66
C VAL A 87 -1.82 -3.30 6.13
N VAL A 88 -0.83 -2.74 6.83
CA VAL A 88 -0.71 -2.89 8.27
C VAL A 88 -1.55 -1.80 8.93
N THR A 89 -2.54 -2.21 9.72
CA THR A 89 -3.49 -1.27 10.32
C THR A 89 -4.16 -1.85 11.56
N GLY A 90 -4.48 -0.96 12.52
CA GLY A 90 -5.43 -1.23 13.61
C GLY A 90 -6.76 -0.50 13.44
N SER A 91 -6.98 0.16 12.29
CA SER A 91 -8.15 1.00 12.02
C SER A 91 -9.19 0.26 11.19
N SER A 92 -10.38 0.06 11.75
CA SER A 92 -11.52 -0.55 11.05
C SER A 92 -11.95 0.23 9.80
N LEU A 93 -11.72 1.56 9.79
CA LEU A 93 -11.95 2.39 8.61
C LEU A 93 -11.01 1.98 7.45
N VAL A 94 -9.74 1.72 7.76
CA VAL A 94 -8.76 1.28 6.76
C VAL A 94 -9.05 -0.15 6.30
N GLU A 95 -9.42 -1.05 7.23
CA GLU A 95 -9.85 -2.42 6.89
C GLU A 95 -11.03 -2.43 5.90
N MET A 96 -12.01 -1.56 6.12
CA MET A 96 -13.12 -1.39 5.19
C MET A 96 -12.66 -0.87 3.82
N GLY A 97 -11.74 0.10 3.79
CA GLY A 97 -11.14 0.61 2.55
C GLY A 97 -10.40 -0.48 1.77
N VAL A 98 -9.58 -1.29 2.44
CA VAL A 98 -8.88 -2.43 1.82
C VAL A 98 -9.85 -3.45 1.27
N SER A 99 -10.90 -3.78 2.03
CA SER A 99 -11.97 -4.68 1.57
C SER A 99 -12.69 -4.13 0.33
N ALA A 100 -12.78 -2.81 0.18
CA ALA A 100 -13.36 -2.17 -1.00
C ALA A 100 -12.42 -2.22 -2.22
N LEU A 101 -11.09 -2.17 -2.05
CA LEU A 101 -10.14 -2.20 -3.17
C LEU A 101 -10.24 -3.47 -4.02
N SER A 102 -10.67 -4.59 -3.43
CA SER A 102 -10.92 -5.85 -4.14
C SER A 102 -12.20 -5.86 -4.97
N GLN A 103 -13.03 -4.82 -4.87
CA GLN A 103 -14.28 -4.72 -5.61
C GLN A 103 -14.04 -4.22 -7.05
N PRO A 104 -14.89 -4.62 -8.03
CA PRO A 104 -14.74 -4.23 -9.43
C PRO A 104 -14.61 -2.71 -9.65
N GLN A 105 -15.38 -1.91 -8.91
CA GLN A 105 -15.37 -0.45 -9.03
C GLN A 105 -14.05 0.22 -8.60
N TYR A 106 -13.21 -0.48 -7.82
CA TYR A 106 -11.93 0.04 -7.34
C TYR A 106 -10.72 -0.66 -7.97
N GLY A 107 -10.95 -1.42 -9.04
CA GLY A 107 -9.90 -1.94 -9.90
C GLY A 107 -9.43 -3.35 -9.57
N LEU A 108 -10.16 -4.10 -8.73
CA LEU A 108 -9.87 -5.50 -8.38
C LEU A 108 -8.44 -5.69 -7.87
N LEU A 109 -7.98 -4.77 -7.02
CA LEU A 109 -6.66 -4.90 -6.43
C LEU A 109 -6.65 -6.05 -5.42
N ASP A 110 -5.66 -6.93 -5.52
CA ASP A 110 -5.43 -7.95 -4.51
C ASP A 110 -4.79 -7.28 -3.30
N ALA A 111 -5.61 -7.05 -2.27
CA ALA A 111 -5.21 -6.35 -1.06
C ALA A 111 -5.71 -7.08 0.19
N ARG A 112 -4.89 -7.06 1.24
CA ARG A 112 -5.21 -7.65 2.54
C ARG A 112 -4.74 -6.77 3.68
N THR A 113 -5.23 -7.04 4.89
CA THR A 113 -4.73 -6.41 6.10
C THR A 113 -3.88 -7.36 6.95
N CYS A 114 -3.00 -6.76 7.75
CA CYS A 114 -2.23 -7.37 8.83
C CYS A 114 -2.28 -6.47 10.07
N ALA A 115 -2.15 -7.05 11.25
CA ALA A 115 -2.16 -6.29 12.51
C ALA A 115 -0.80 -5.62 12.78
N THR A 116 0.30 -6.28 12.41
CA THR A 116 1.67 -5.79 12.61
C THR A 116 2.50 -5.89 11.32
N TYR A 117 3.60 -5.14 11.27
CA TYR A 117 4.54 -5.19 10.15
C TYR A 117 5.25 -6.54 10.10
N GLU A 118 5.55 -7.11 11.26
CA GLU A 118 6.15 -8.43 11.41
C GLU A 118 5.27 -9.53 10.80
N ASP A 119 3.95 -9.48 11.04
CA ASP A 119 3.00 -10.43 10.44
C ASP A 119 2.99 -10.33 8.91
N ALA A 120 3.08 -9.10 8.39
CA ALA A 120 3.14 -8.85 6.95
C ALA A 120 4.42 -9.45 6.33
N ILE A 121 5.58 -9.25 6.98
CA ILE A 121 6.85 -9.83 6.56
C ILE A 121 6.81 -11.36 6.62
N GLU A 122 6.30 -11.93 7.70
CA GLU A 122 6.19 -13.39 7.84
C GLU A 122 5.29 -13.97 6.75
N TRP A 123 4.18 -13.30 6.44
CA TRP A 123 3.30 -13.71 5.36
C TRP A 123 4.01 -13.69 4.00
N VAL A 124 4.74 -12.62 3.66
CA VAL A 124 5.50 -12.54 2.40
C VAL A 124 6.53 -13.65 2.30
N ARG A 125 7.26 -13.94 3.39
CA ARG A 125 8.26 -15.03 3.41
C ARG A 125 7.63 -16.38 3.08
N LYS A 126 6.42 -16.66 3.58
CA LYS A 126 5.68 -17.90 3.27
C LYS A 126 5.26 -17.99 1.80
N GLN A 127 5.04 -16.86 1.12
CA GLN A 127 4.71 -16.87 -0.32
C GLN A 127 5.93 -17.01 -1.22
N CYS A 128 7.12 -16.67 -0.73
CA CYS A 128 8.38 -16.78 -1.48
C CYS A 128 9.06 -18.15 -1.31
N SER A 129 8.52 -19.00 -0.43
CA SER A 129 9.02 -20.35 -0.15
C SER A 129 8.41 -21.37 -1.11
#